data_AF-A0AAW5UAZ8-F1
#
_entry.id   AF-A0AAW5UAZ8-F1
#
_cell.length_a   1.000
_cell.length_b   1.000
_cell.length_c   1.000
_cell.angle_alpha   90.00
_cell.angle_beta   90.00
_cell.angle_gamma   90.00
#
_symmetry.space_group_name_H-M   'P 1'
#
loop_
_entity.id
_entity.type
_entity.pdbx_description
1 polymer ?
#
loop_
_entity_poly.entity_id
_entity_poly.type
_entity_poly.pdbx_seq_one_letter_code
_entity_poly.pdbx_strand_id
1 'polypeptide(L)'
;METREYFEKVMQDYNQNRKGRSLRKYCKDEAVDYDWLIEFKKSYRSNKLQPNENKKLGEGEFIALTVEENFVPEQQTPAGWQVERLILKSPTGDEMEIKCTNLFAVAELLRKMS
;
A
#
# COMPACT_ATOMS: atom_id res chain seq x y z
N MET A 1 -0.70 -5.89 31.52
CA MET A 1 0.52 -5.51 30.76
C MET A 1 0.94 -6.58 29.75
N GLU A 2 0.44 -7.82 29.82
CA GLU A 2 0.90 -8.92 28.94
C GLU A 2 0.26 -8.97 27.54
N THR A 3 -0.99 -8.51 27.37
CA THR A 3 -1.72 -8.64 26.09
C THR A 3 -1.20 -7.73 24.98
N ARG A 4 -0.60 -6.59 25.33
CA ARG A 4 -0.02 -5.64 24.38
C ARG A 4 1.31 -6.14 23.83
N GLU A 5 2.19 -6.61 24.71
CA GLU A 5 3.51 -7.13 24.34
C GLU A 5 3.36 -8.41 23.49
N TYR A 6 2.39 -9.25 23.82
CA TYR A 6 2.05 -10.43 23.01
C TYR A 6 1.59 -10.04 21.59
N PHE A 7 0.69 -9.05 21.46
CA PHE A 7 0.27 -8.54 20.14
C PHE A 7 1.45 -7.97 19.34
N GLU A 8 2.30 -7.16 19.97
CA GLU A 8 3.45 -6.54 19.31
C GLU A 8 4.44 -7.60 18.83
N LYS A 9 4.72 -8.62 19.64
CA LYS A 9 5.56 -9.76 19.27
C LYS A 9 4.98 -10.55 18.10
N VAL A 10 3.68 -10.88 18.13
CA VAL A 10 3.01 -11.61 17.04
C VAL A 10 3.08 -10.82 15.72
N MET A 11 2.87 -9.50 15.78
CA MET A 11 2.96 -8.64 14.60
C MET A 11 4.39 -8.52 14.06
N GLN A 12 5.39 -8.51 14.95
CA GLN A 12 6.80 -8.48 14.58
C GLN A 12 7.24 -9.79 13.93
N ASP A 13 6.92 -10.94 14.54
CA ASP A 13 7.23 -12.26 14.02
C ASP A 13 6.52 -12.52 12.69
N TYR A 14 5.27 -12.07 12.53
CA TYR A 14 4.55 -12.13 11.25
C TYR A 14 5.28 -11.34 10.16
N ASN A 15 5.75 -10.12 10.46
CA ASN A 15 6.43 -9.28 9.47
C ASN A 15 7.77 -9.89 9.02
N GLN A 16 8.50 -10.53 9.93
CA GLN A 16 9.77 -11.20 9.63
C GLN A 16 9.56 -12.55 8.91
N ASN A 17 8.54 -13.31 9.32
CA ASN A 17 8.30 -14.68 8.85
C ASN A 17 7.12 -14.78 7.86
N ARG A 18 6.75 -13.66 7.23
CA ARG A 18 5.58 -13.56 6.35
C ARG A 18 5.67 -14.58 5.21
N LYS A 19 6.82 -14.73 4.54
CA LYS A 19 7.07 -15.70 3.46
C LYS A 19 5.90 -15.81 2.46
N GLY A 20 5.25 -14.69 2.13
CA GLY A 20 4.07 -14.63 1.24
C GLY A 20 2.74 -15.13 1.82
N ARG A 21 2.70 -15.55 3.09
CA ARG A 21 1.48 -15.95 3.81
C ARG A 21 0.66 -14.74 4.21
N SER A 22 -0.67 -14.91 4.21
CA SER A 22 -1.58 -13.95 4.82
C SER A 22 -1.54 -14.05 6.34
N LEU A 23 -1.86 -12.96 7.04
CA LEU A 23 -1.90 -12.94 8.51
C LEU A 23 -2.84 -14.00 9.07
N ARG A 24 -4.01 -14.23 8.43
CA ARG A 24 -4.94 -15.31 8.80
C ARG A 24 -4.30 -16.70 8.69
N LYS A 25 -3.51 -16.95 7.65
CA LYS A 25 -2.82 -18.24 7.48
C LYS A 25 -1.69 -18.40 8.51
N TYR A 26 -0.92 -17.34 8.75
CA TYR A 26 0.11 -17.32 9.78
C TYR A 26 -0.46 -17.58 11.18
N CYS A 27 -1.57 -16.91 11.53
CA CYS A 27 -2.24 -17.14 12.80
C CYS A 27 -2.72 -18.59 12.97
N LYS A 28 -3.21 -19.20 11.88
CA LYS A 28 -3.62 -20.62 11.89
C LYS A 28 -2.44 -21.58 12.09
N ASP A 29 -1.30 -21.30 11.45
CA ASP A 29 -0.11 -22.15 11.52
C ASP A 29 0.58 -22.05 12.89
N GLU A 30 0.64 -20.85 13.47
CA GLU A 30 1.29 -20.56 14.77
C GLU A 30 0.33 -20.71 15.98
N ALA A 31 -0.88 -21.23 15.76
CA ALA A 31 -1.94 -21.36 16.77
C ALA A 31 -2.28 -20.05 17.50
N VAL A 32 -2.13 -18.92 16.80
CA VAL A 32 -2.54 -17.59 17.29
C VAL A 32 -4.02 -17.38 16.97
N ASP A 33 -4.77 -16.89 17.94
CA ASP A 33 -6.17 -16.52 17.74
C ASP A 33 -6.27 -15.27 16.86
N TYR A 34 -6.72 -15.45 15.61
CA TYR A 34 -6.89 -14.38 14.64
C TYR A 34 -8.03 -13.42 15.01
N ASP A 35 -9.12 -13.93 15.60
CA ASP A 35 -10.29 -13.12 15.94
C ASP A 35 -9.95 -12.21 17.12
N TRP A 36 -9.26 -12.74 18.14
CA TRP A 36 -8.66 -11.94 19.19
C TRP A 36 -7.69 -10.88 18.64
N LEU A 37 -6.81 -11.24 17.70
CA LEU A 37 -5.82 -10.31 17.14
C LEU A 37 -6.47 -9.12 16.42
N ILE A 38 -7.57 -9.35 15.69
CA ILE A 38 -8.31 -8.31 14.97
C ILE A 38 -9.08 -7.41 15.93
N GLU A 39 -9.76 -7.98 16.93
CA GLU A 39 -10.46 -7.19 17.95
C GLU A 39 -9.47 -6.36 18.79
N PHE A 40 -8.35 -6.98 19.19
CA PHE A 40 -7.30 -6.28 19.90
C PHE A 40 -6.67 -5.17 19.04
N LYS A 41 -6.46 -5.40 17.74
CA LYS A 41 -5.97 -4.37 16.80
C LYS A 41 -6.93 -3.17 16.70
N LYS A 42 -8.24 -3.41 16.73
CA LYS A 42 -9.26 -2.33 16.75
C LYS A 42 -9.13 -1.51 18.02
N SER A 43 -9.08 -2.15 19.18
CA SER A 43 -8.90 -1.49 20.48
C SER A 43 -7.52 -0.81 20.62
N TYR A 44 -6.48 -1.34 20.00
CA TYR A 44 -5.12 -0.80 20.02
C TYR A 44 -5.03 0.52 19.25
N ARG A 45 -5.70 0.65 18.09
CA ARG A 45 -5.80 1.92 17.36
C ARG A 45 -6.51 3.00 18.17
N SER A 46 -7.55 2.63 18.91
CA SER A 46 -8.28 3.56 19.78
C SER A 46 -7.46 4.02 21.00
N ASN A 47 -6.58 3.17 21.54
CA ASN A 47 -5.75 3.50 22.70
C ASN A 47 -4.44 4.25 22.36
N LYS A 48 -3.91 4.14 21.12
CA LYS A 48 -2.72 4.92 20.70
C LYS A 48 -2.99 6.42 20.50
N LEU A 49 -4.25 6.82 20.41
CA LEU A 49 -4.66 8.23 20.31
C LEU A 49 -4.78 8.93 21.67
N GLN A 50 -4.60 8.21 22.78
CA GLN A 50 -4.42 8.83 24.09
C GLN A 50 -2.91 8.91 24.37
N PRO A 51 -2.28 10.09 24.30
CA PRO A 51 -0.91 10.27 24.73
C PRO A 51 -0.90 10.15 26.25
N ASN A 52 -0.62 8.96 26.77
CA ASN A 52 -0.23 8.84 28.17
C ASN A 52 1.10 9.56 28.33
N GLU A 53 1.02 10.76 28.89
CA GLU A 53 2.12 11.47 29.51
C GLU A 53 2.86 10.50 30.45
N ASN A 54 4.19 10.59 30.47
CA ASN A 54 5.12 9.80 31.29
C ASN A 54 5.70 8.53 30.64
N LYS A 55 6.55 8.72 29.61
CA LYS A 55 7.87 8.07 29.62
C LYS A 55 8.90 8.90 28.86
N LYS A 56 9.80 9.55 29.60
CA LYS A 56 10.98 10.20 29.05
C LYS A 56 11.99 9.15 28.59
N LEU A 57 12.37 9.31 27.32
CA LEU A 57 13.70 9.26 26.74
C LEU A 57 14.52 7.96 26.83
N GLY A 58 14.68 7.34 25.66
CA GLY A 58 15.66 6.29 25.37
C GLY A 58 15.58 5.88 23.91
N GLU A 59 16.29 6.63 23.06
CA GLU A 59 16.78 6.26 21.71
C GLU A 59 15.74 5.77 20.69
N GLY A 60 15.31 6.73 19.87
CA GLY A 60 14.45 6.53 18.72
C GLY A 60 13.76 7.85 18.46
N GLU A 61 14.49 8.82 17.91
CA GLU A 61 13.88 10.03 17.34
C GLU A 61 12.79 9.57 16.37
N PHE A 62 11.55 9.62 16.85
CA PHE A 62 10.40 9.47 15.99
C PHE A 62 10.43 10.67 15.05
N ILE A 63 10.83 10.42 13.80
CA ILE A 63 10.45 11.30 12.71
C ILE A 63 8.93 11.24 12.69
N ALA A 64 8.29 12.31 13.12
CA ALA A 64 6.87 12.51 12.85
C ALA A 64 6.75 12.61 11.32
N LEU A 65 6.38 11.50 10.69
CA LEU A 65 5.78 11.55 9.37
C LEU A 65 4.47 12.29 9.55
N THR A 66 4.51 13.61 9.40
CA THR A 66 3.33 14.39 9.08
C THR A 66 2.82 13.83 7.77
N VAL A 67 1.85 12.92 7.87
CA VAL A 67 0.90 12.71 6.79
C VAL A 67 0.15 14.03 6.73
N GLU A 68 0.68 14.96 5.95
CA GLU A 68 -0.22 15.89 5.28
C GLU A 68 -1.17 14.98 4.53
N GLU A 69 -2.43 15.03 4.96
CA GLU A 69 -3.56 14.45 4.26
C GLU A 69 -3.81 15.23 2.97
N ASN A 70 -2.75 15.48 2.20
CA ASN A 70 -2.85 15.58 0.77
C ASN A 70 -3.21 14.16 0.35
N PHE A 71 -4.52 13.93 0.25
CA PHE A 71 -5.13 12.83 -0.48
C PHE A 71 -4.66 12.93 -1.95
N VAL A 72 -3.38 12.63 -2.18
CA VAL A 72 -2.90 12.26 -3.50
C VAL A 72 -3.34 10.82 -3.60
N PRO A 73 -4.33 10.48 -4.45
CA PRO A 73 -4.67 9.09 -4.66
C PRO A 73 -3.37 8.39 -5.00
N GLU A 74 -2.99 7.44 -4.17
CA GLU A 74 -1.83 6.58 -4.34
C GLU A 74 -1.97 5.97 -5.74
N GLN A 75 -1.32 6.60 -6.72
CA GLN A 75 -1.24 6.10 -8.07
C GLN A 75 -0.62 4.73 -7.92
N GLN A 76 -1.46 3.71 -8.08
CA GLN A 76 -1.05 2.31 -8.15
C GLN A 76 0.19 2.31 -9.03
N THR A 77 1.36 2.08 -8.45
CA THR A 77 2.58 1.94 -9.24
C THR A 77 2.31 0.76 -10.16
N PRO A 78 2.18 0.99 -11.47
CA PRO A 78 1.80 -0.08 -12.35
C PRO A 78 2.91 -1.11 -12.31
N ALA A 79 2.57 -2.36 -11.99
CA ALA A 79 3.52 -3.47 -12.01
C ALA A 79 3.98 -3.84 -13.45
N GLY A 80 3.83 -2.92 -14.41
CA GLY A 80 4.16 -3.10 -15.82
C GLY A 80 4.03 -1.80 -16.61
N TRP A 81 4.50 -1.81 -17.87
CA TRP A 81 4.40 -0.67 -18.77
C TRP A 81 2.94 -0.27 -19.00
N GLN A 82 2.63 1.01 -18.79
CA GLN A 82 1.32 1.58 -19.10
C GLN A 82 1.48 2.73 -20.09
N VAL A 83 0.57 2.81 -21.06
CA VAL A 83 0.47 3.94 -21.97
C VAL A 83 -0.55 4.90 -21.37
N GLU A 84 -0.09 6.00 -20.81
CA GLU A 84 -0.95 7.03 -20.21
C GLU A 84 -1.70 7.82 -21.30
N ARG A 85 -0.99 8.24 -22.35
CA ARG A 85 -1.53 9.02 -23.47
C ARG A 85 -0.80 8.64 -24.76
N LEU A 86 -1.54 8.57 -25.87
CA LEU A 86 -1.00 8.34 -27.21
C LEU A 86 -1.34 9.53 -28.11
N ILE A 87 -0.32 10.24 -28.58
CA ILE A 87 -0.47 11.44 -29.40
C ILE A 87 0.22 11.21 -30.74
N LEU A 88 -0.51 11.42 -31.83
CA LEU A 88 0.02 11.48 -33.18
C LEU A 88 0.29 12.94 -33.55
N LYS A 89 1.43 13.19 -34.20
CA LYS A 89 1.77 14.50 -34.73
C LYS A 89 1.80 14.43 -36.25
N SER A 90 1.07 15.33 -36.89
CA SER A 90 1.15 15.52 -38.33
C SER A 90 2.40 16.34 -38.72
N PRO A 91 2.86 16.29 -39.98
CA PRO A 91 3.94 17.15 -40.47
C PRO A 91 3.61 18.65 -40.41
N THR A 92 2.32 19.01 -40.37
CA THR A 92 1.82 20.39 -40.25
C THR A 92 1.80 20.88 -38.80
N GLY A 93 2.11 20.01 -37.83
CA GLY A 93 2.16 20.34 -36.41
C GLY A 93 0.86 20.10 -35.66
N ASP A 94 -0.19 19.62 -36.33
CA ASP A 94 -1.44 19.22 -35.69
C ASP A 94 -1.22 17.98 -34.82
N GLU A 95 -1.68 18.04 -33.57
CA GLU A 95 -1.61 16.95 -32.61
C GLU A 95 -2.98 16.28 -32.49
N MET A 96 -3.01 14.95 -32.58
CA MET A 96 -4.22 14.14 -32.41
C MET A 96 -4.03 13.13 -31.29
N GLU A 97 -4.88 13.18 -30.27
CA GLU A 97 -4.86 12.21 -29.16
C GLU A 97 -5.75 11.01 -29.48
N ILE A 98 -5.18 9.80 -29.40
CA ILE A 98 -5.93 8.56 -29.56
C ILE A 98 -6.45 8.12 -28.18
N LYS A 99 -7.76 8.29 -27.98
CA LYS A 99 -8.48 7.73 -26.83
C LYS A 99 -9.19 6.46 -27.26
N CYS A 100 -8.55 5.32 -27.07
CA CYS A 100 -9.12 4.02 -27.42
C CYS A 100 -8.94 3.03 -26.27
N THR A 101 -9.98 2.27 -25.96
CA THR A 101 -9.95 1.20 -24.94
C THR A 101 -9.43 -0.12 -25.50
N ASN A 102 -9.32 -0.24 -26.83
CA ASN A 102 -8.85 -1.45 -27.51
C ASN A 102 -7.40 -1.28 -28.00
N LEU A 103 -6.45 -1.82 -27.22
CA LEU A 103 -5.02 -1.75 -27.52
C LEU A 103 -4.65 -2.44 -28.84
N PHE A 104 -5.35 -3.50 -29.24
CA PHE A 104 -5.08 -4.23 -30.47
C PHE A 104 -5.38 -3.38 -31.71
N ALA A 105 -6.49 -2.65 -31.70
CA ALA A 105 -6.84 -1.73 -32.79
C ALA A 105 -5.82 -0.58 -32.91
N VAL A 106 -5.32 -0.07 -31.77
CA VAL A 106 -4.27 0.95 -31.73
C VAL A 106 -2.95 0.42 -32.30
N ALA A 107 -2.56 -0.80 -31.92
CA ALA A 107 -1.34 -1.43 -32.44
C ALA A 107 -1.41 -1.63 -33.97
N GLU A 108 -2.55 -2.08 -34.49
CA GLU A 108 -2.79 -2.23 -35.93
C GLU A 108 -2.76 -0.89 -36.67
N LEU A 109 -3.33 0.17 -36.08
CA LEU A 109 -3.28 1.52 -36.63
C LEU A 109 -1.83 2.02 -36.73
N LEU A 110 -1.05 1.91 -35.64
CA LEU A 110 0.36 2.30 -35.63
C LEU A 110 1.17 1.49 -36.65
N ARG A 111 0.90 0.19 -36.78
CA ARG A 111 1.52 -0.68 -37.78
C ARG A 111 1.23 -0.25 -39.22
N LYS A 112 0.01 0.25 -39.49
CA LYS A 112 -0.40 0.75 -40.82
C LYS A 112 0.20 2.12 -41.17
N MET A 113 0.61 2.90 -40.17
CA MET A 113 1.21 4.22 -40.38
C MET A 113 2.74 4.19 -40.47
N SER A 114 3.38 3.08 -40.07
CA SER A 114 4.77 2.77 -40.37
C SER A 114 4.94 2.32 -41.82
#